data_AF-A0A067SNA7-F1
#
_entry.id   AF-A0A067SNA7-F1
#
_cell.length_a   1.000
_cell.length_b   1.000
_cell.length_c   1.000
_cell.angle_alpha   90.00
_cell.angle_beta   90.00
_cell.angle_gamma   90.00
#
_symmetry.space_group_name_H-M   'P 1'
#
loop_
_entity.id
_entity.type
_entity.pdbx_description
1 polymer ?
#
loop_
_entity_poly.entity_id
_entity_poly.type
_entity_poly.pdbx_seq_one_letter_code
_entity_poly.pdbx_strand_id
1 'polypeptide(L)'
;MDEGTYCKEFFWTNVFFKVEDTLFSVPRCEFEQSSEVFAGMFILPSGPSASVEGGDKEHPIVLEGYKKDDFACLLKVMYPTARSLISGTNIDLVLTKEEWVSVLKLSTIWNMKQIREYAIHRLSTDMALSAIDKINLARAHKFAGWLEEGVTCLVNGDHVLTREELSTLGWETASLILWIKDQLGHSVNNSNTLRFRKDMIKCGFCTSSASLFSGSHNCFSCGYALLGEEELTCAGSSTSGAAEIVVALRQIACSRCGYGSALYNSHATCSSCSATTYSQHSHNVRITLKKPSKQMIQEVFGDEIEELTMSVT
;
A
#
# COMPACT_ATOMS: atom_id res chain seq x y z
N MET A 1 18.26 -46.47 -34.41
CA MET A 1 19.05 -46.38 -33.17
C MET A 1 18.10 -46.80 -32.06
N ASP A 2 18.50 -47.80 -31.28
CA ASP A 2 17.68 -48.48 -30.26
C ASP A 2 16.89 -47.50 -29.37
N GLU A 3 15.59 -47.72 -29.27
CA GLU A 3 14.72 -47.15 -28.22
C GLU A 3 15.10 -47.81 -26.89
N GLY A 4 16.25 -47.41 -26.34
CA GLY A 4 16.63 -47.75 -24.98
C GLY A 4 15.58 -47.22 -24.00
N THR A 5 15.16 -48.07 -23.08
CA THR A 5 14.18 -47.80 -22.02
C THR A 5 14.68 -46.69 -21.10
N TYR A 6 14.50 -45.43 -21.48
CA TYR A 6 14.86 -44.31 -20.62
C TYR A 6 14.00 -44.33 -19.35
N CYS A 7 14.62 -44.01 -18.21
CA CYS A 7 13.86 -43.76 -17.00
C CYS A 7 13.04 -42.49 -17.21
N LYS A 8 11.71 -42.61 -17.30
CA LYS A 8 10.80 -41.48 -17.56
C LYS A 8 10.96 -40.33 -16.55
N GLU A 9 11.42 -40.63 -15.34
CA GLU A 9 11.62 -39.64 -14.27
C GLU A 9 12.87 -38.78 -14.47
N PHE A 10 13.90 -39.30 -15.14
CA PHE A 10 15.18 -38.61 -15.36
C PHE A 10 15.49 -38.35 -16.84
N PHE A 11 14.47 -38.43 -17.70
CA PHE A 11 14.58 -38.09 -19.11
C PHE A 11 13.89 -36.76 -19.38
N TRP A 12 14.70 -35.70 -19.47
CA TRP A 12 14.20 -34.34 -19.71
C TRP A 12 14.37 -33.95 -21.18
N THR A 13 13.28 -33.46 -21.77
CA THR A 13 13.34 -32.74 -23.04
C THR A 13 13.71 -31.29 -22.75
N ASN A 14 14.80 -30.82 -23.35
CA ASN A 14 15.23 -29.44 -23.19
C ASN A 14 14.56 -28.52 -24.22
N VAL A 15 14.45 -27.26 -23.85
CA VAL A 15 14.10 -26.13 -24.72
C VAL A 15 15.26 -25.14 -24.76
N PHE A 16 15.49 -24.55 -25.92
CA PHE A 16 16.53 -23.55 -26.15
C PHE A 16 15.93 -22.15 -26.24
N PHE A 17 16.41 -21.24 -25.40
CA PHE A 17 16.03 -19.83 -25.40
C PHE A 17 17.23 -18.96 -25.77
N LYS A 18 17.02 -17.93 -26.59
CA LYS A 18 18.01 -16.90 -26.87
C LYS A 18 17.52 -15.58 -26.28
N VAL A 19 18.31 -15.03 -25.35
CA VAL A 19 18.05 -13.73 -24.70
C VAL A 19 19.28 -12.87 -24.89
N GLU A 20 19.11 -11.71 -25.53
CA GLU A 20 20.22 -10.87 -26.01
C GLU A 20 21.25 -11.70 -26.81
N ASP A 21 22.50 -11.76 -26.34
CA ASP A 21 23.63 -12.47 -26.93
C ASP A 21 23.83 -13.88 -26.35
N THR A 22 22.95 -14.35 -25.46
CA THR A 22 23.15 -15.57 -24.67
C THR A 22 22.12 -16.64 -24.99
N LEU A 23 22.59 -17.89 -25.14
CA LEU A 23 21.76 -19.07 -25.35
C LEU A 23 21.62 -19.87 -24.04
N PHE A 24 20.40 -20.22 -23.68
CA PHE A 24 20.05 -21.01 -22.51
C PHE A 24 19.41 -22.33 -22.94
N SER A 25 19.78 -23.44 -22.29
CA SER A 25 19.19 -24.77 -22.50
C SER A 25 18.69 -25.28 -21.16
N VAL A 26 17.38 -25.50 -21.06
CA VAL A 26 16.70 -25.84 -19.79
C VAL A 26 15.58 -26.87 -20.01
N PRO A 27 15.20 -27.66 -19.00
CA PRO A 27 14.09 -28.60 -19.12
C PRO A 27 12.76 -27.91 -19.48
N ARG A 28 12.12 -28.33 -20.58
CA ARG A 28 10.86 -27.77 -21.08
C ARG A 28 9.70 -27.92 -20.09
N CYS A 29 9.65 -29.02 -19.36
CA CYS A 29 8.52 -29.40 -18.51
C CYS A 29 8.18 -28.36 -17.44
N GLU A 30 9.17 -27.68 -16.86
CA GLU A 30 8.93 -26.66 -15.84
C GLU A 30 8.32 -25.40 -16.43
N PHE A 31 8.74 -24.97 -17.62
CA PHE A 31 8.10 -23.83 -18.30
C PHE A 31 6.64 -24.13 -18.67
N GLU A 32 6.37 -25.35 -19.14
CA GLU A 32 5.02 -25.80 -19.50
C GLU A 32 4.10 -25.90 -18.28
N GLN A 33 4.60 -26.37 -17.13
CA GLN A 33 3.81 -26.48 -15.90
C GLN A 33 3.62 -25.16 -15.18
N SER A 34 4.64 -24.28 -15.21
CA SER A 34 4.62 -23.02 -14.46
C SER A 34 3.96 -21.88 -15.23
N SER A 35 3.84 -21.95 -16.56
CA SER A 35 3.34 -20.85 -17.39
C SER A 35 2.35 -21.32 -18.45
N GLU A 36 1.14 -20.79 -18.39
CA GLU A 36 0.12 -21.00 -19.43
C GLU A 36 0.54 -20.45 -20.79
N VAL A 37 1.33 -19.36 -20.80
CA VAL A 37 1.87 -18.75 -22.02
C VAL A 37 2.78 -19.74 -22.74
N PHE A 38 3.74 -20.33 -22.00
CA PHE A 38 4.66 -21.31 -22.58
C PHE A 38 3.94 -22.62 -22.91
N ALA A 39 3.02 -23.10 -22.06
CA ALA A 39 2.20 -24.28 -22.36
C ALA A 39 1.44 -24.13 -23.68
N GLY A 40 0.74 -22.99 -23.86
CA GLY A 40 0.02 -22.70 -25.10
C GLY A 40 0.95 -22.64 -26.31
N MET A 41 2.08 -21.94 -26.20
CA MET A 41 3.08 -21.82 -27.27
C MET A 41 3.63 -23.19 -27.69
N PHE A 42 3.89 -24.07 -26.73
CA PHE A 42 4.47 -25.40 -26.93
C PHE A 42 3.54 -26.42 -27.59
N ILE A 43 2.23 -26.17 -27.61
CA ILE A 43 1.21 -27.01 -28.27
C ILE A 43 0.99 -26.60 -29.74
N LEU A 44 1.44 -25.40 -30.13
CA LEU A 44 1.23 -24.90 -31.49
C LEU A 44 1.95 -25.80 -32.51
N PRO A 45 1.25 -26.23 -33.58
CA PRO A 45 1.84 -27.10 -34.58
C PRO A 45 2.96 -26.37 -35.33
N SER A 46 4.14 -26.98 -35.38
CA SER A 46 5.21 -26.52 -36.27
C SER A 46 4.80 -26.82 -37.72
N GLY A 47 5.01 -25.86 -38.62
CA GLY A 47 4.70 -26.05 -40.04
C GLY A 47 5.44 -27.27 -40.63
N PRO A 48 4.92 -27.90 -41.70
CA PRO A 48 5.35 -29.22 -42.20
C PRO A 48 6.80 -29.31 -42.69
N SER A 49 7.58 -28.23 -42.64
CA SER A 49 8.95 -28.13 -43.14
C SER A 49 9.87 -27.30 -42.24
N ALA A 50 9.37 -26.81 -41.11
CA ALA A 50 10.12 -25.97 -40.20
C ALA A 50 10.65 -26.81 -39.02
N SER A 51 11.91 -26.62 -38.68
CA SER A 51 12.46 -27.02 -37.38
C SER A 51 11.57 -26.47 -36.27
N VAL A 52 11.31 -27.29 -35.25
CA VAL A 52 10.50 -26.89 -34.09
C VAL A 52 11.24 -25.76 -33.36
N GLU A 53 10.60 -24.61 -33.22
CA GLU A 53 11.16 -23.48 -32.47
C GLU A 53 11.46 -23.88 -31.02
N GLY A 54 12.66 -23.58 -30.56
CA GLY A 54 13.19 -23.98 -29.26
C GLY A 54 13.68 -25.43 -29.19
N GLY A 55 13.62 -26.20 -30.28
CA GLY A 55 14.02 -27.61 -30.31
C GLY A 55 15.53 -27.86 -30.31
N ASP A 56 16.31 -26.90 -30.82
CA ASP A 56 17.76 -26.97 -30.89
C ASP A 56 18.41 -25.58 -30.78
N LYS A 57 19.76 -25.56 -30.78
CA LYS A 57 20.56 -24.34 -30.62
C LYS A 57 20.55 -23.44 -31.86
N GLU A 58 20.28 -23.99 -33.04
CA GLU A 58 20.17 -23.27 -34.30
C GLU A 58 18.80 -22.58 -34.45
N HIS A 59 17.78 -23.13 -33.80
CA HIS A 59 16.39 -22.64 -33.84
C HIS A 59 15.85 -22.37 -32.42
N PRO A 60 16.47 -21.50 -31.62
CA PRO A 60 15.98 -21.20 -30.28
C PRO A 60 14.73 -20.32 -30.31
N ILE A 61 13.96 -20.34 -29.22
CA ILE A 61 12.93 -19.32 -28.97
C ILE A 61 13.63 -18.01 -28.63
N VAL A 62 13.46 -16.99 -29.47
CA VAL A 62 14.10 -15.69 -29.27
C VAL A 62 13.22 -14.80 -28.41
N LEU A 63 13.72 -14.42 -27.23
CA LEU A 63 13.01 -13.53 -26.30
C LEU A 63 13.49 -12.09 -26.51
N GLU A 64 12.93 -11.42 -27.53
CA GLU A 64 13.26 -10.03 -27.84
C GLU A 64 12.75 -9.05 -26.75
N GLY A 65 13.57 -8.06 -26.40
CA GLY A 65 13.22 -7.03 -25.41
C GLY A 65 13.45 -7.43 -23.94
N TYR A 66 13.89 -8.66 -23.68
CA TYR A 66 14.23 -9.13 -22.34
C TYR A 66 15.74 -9.08 -22.08
N LYS A 67 16.13 -8.93 -20.81
CA LYS A 67 17.53 -8.95 -20.37
C LYS A 67 17.95 -10.37 -19.99
N LYS A 68 19.17 -10.75 -20.37
CA LYS A 68 19.69 -12.08 -20.03
C LYS A 68 19.85 -12.29 -18.52
N ASP A 69 20.18 -11.22 -17.79
CA ASP A 69 20.34 -11.28 -16.33
C ASP A 69 18.98 -11.49 -15.65
N ASP A 70 17.92 -10.77 -16.09
CA ASP A 70 16.56 -11.00 -15.60
C ASP A 70 16.13 -12.46 -15.80
N PHE A 71 16.42 -13.01 -17.00
CA PHE A 71 16.09 -14.39 -17.33
C PHE A 71 16.87 -15.39 -16.46
N ALA A 72 18.18 -15.15 -16.26
CA ALA A 72 18.99 -15.98 -15.38
C ALA A 72 18.47 -15.98 -13.94
N CYS A 73 17.98 -14.85 -13.42
CA CYS A 73 17.35 -14.78 -12.10
C CYS A 73 16.10 -15.66 -12.00
N LEU A 74 15.23 -15.64 -13.01
CA LEU A 74 14.07 -16.54 -13.07
C LEU A 74 14.51 -18.00 -13.06
N LEU A 75 15.51 -18.36 -13.87
CA LEU A 75 16.02 -19.73 -13.95
C LEU A 75 16.61 -20.22 -12.61
N LYS A 76 17.24 -19.34 -11.81
CA LYS A 76 17.71 -19.71 -10.46
C LYS A 76 16.57 -20.19 -9.56
N VAL A 77 15.37 -19.63 -9.72
CA VAL A 77 14.17 -20.01 -8.96
C VAL A 77 13.53 -21.26 -9.53
N MET A 78 13.44 -21.38 -10.86
CA MET A 78 12.86 -22.55 -11.53
C MET A 78 13.72 -23.81 -11.39
N TYR A 79 15.05 -23.66 -11.38
CA TYR A 79 15.99 -24.77 -11.30
C TYR A 79 17.00 -24.56 -10.17
N PRO A 80 16.58 -24.70 -8.90
CA PRO A 80 17.49 -24.60 -7.76
C PRO A 80 18.57 -25.68 -7.85
N THR A 81 19.80 -25.32 -7.49
CA THR A 81 20.89 -26.30 -7.43
C THR A 81 20.68 -27.27 -6.26
N ALA A 82 21.20 -28.49 -6.35
CA ALA A 82 21.15 -29.44 -5.24
C ALA A 82 21.71 -28.86 -3.92
N ARG A 83 22.73 -28.00 -4.00
CA ARG A 83 23.28 -27.28 -2.84
C ARG A 83 22.25 -26.38 -2.16
N SER A 84 21.40 -25.70 -2.94
CA SER A 84 20.32 -24.85 -2.44
C SER A 84 19.22 -25.64 -1.72
N LEU A 85 19.09 -26.94 -2.01
CA LEU A 85 18.09 -27.83 -1.42
C LEU A 85 18.61 -28.59 -0.19
N ILE A 86 19.92 -28.85 -0.11
CA ILE A 86 20.52 -29.71 0.93
C ILE A 86 20.89 -28.91 2.21
N SER A 87 20.87 -27.58 2.20
CA SER A 87 21.34 -26.72 3.30
C SER A 87 20.42 -26.60 4.53
N GLY A 88 19.41 -27.45 4.71
CA GLY A 88 18.57 -27.45 5.93
C GLY A 88 17.10 -27.74 5.64
N THR A 89 16.20 -27.26 6.50
CA THR A 89 14.75 -27.51 6.41
C THR A 89 14.02 -26.67 5.35
N ASN A 90 14.68 -25.66 4.76
CA ASN A 90 14.10 -24.75 3.77
C ASN A 90 15.01 -24.57 2.54
N ILE A 91 14.41 -24.30 1.38
CA ILE A 91 15.15 -23.94 0.15
C ILE A 91 15.82 -22.57 0.35
N ASP A 92 17.15 -22.55 0.36
CA ASP A 92 17.94 -21.33 0.54
C ASP A 92 18.37 -20.74 -0.81
N LEU A 93 17.43 -20.06 -1.46
CA LEU A 93 17.70 -19.24 -2.65
C LEU A 93 18.20 -17.86 -2.23
N VAL A 94 19.52 -17.66 -2.31
CA VAL A 94 20.17 -16.38 -2.01
C VAL A 94 20.13 -15.50 -3.26
N LEU A 95 19.09 -14.67 -3.36
CA LEU A 95 18.93 -13.62 -4.37
C LEU A 95 18.86 -12.25 -3.70
N THR A 96 19.42 -11.24 -4.36
CA THR A 96 19.32 -9.83 -3.98
C THR A 96 17.92 -9.28 -4.28
N LYS A 97 17.60 -8.07 -3.76
CA LYS A 97 16.34 -7.38 -4.03
C LYS A 97 16.10 -7.22 -5.53
N GLU A 98 17.11 -6.77 -6.27
CA GLU A 98 17.03 -6.51 -7.71
C GLU A 98 16.81 -7.80 -8.51
N GLU A 99 17.43 -8.91 -8.09
CA GLU A 99 17.20 -10.22 -8.69
C GLU A 99 15.77 -10.72 -8.42
N TRP A 100 15.25 -10.56 -7.21
CA TRP A 100 13.86 -10.90 -6.91
C TRP A 100 12.85 -10.04 -7.68
N VAL A 101 13.13 -8.75 -7.87
CA VAL A 101 12.31 -7.87 -8.73
C VAL A 101 12.35 -8.36 -10.18
N SER A 102 13.49 -8.87 -10.64
CA SER A 102 13.62 -9.46 -11.99
C SER A 102 12.78 -10.74 -12.13
N VAL A 103 12.80 -11.61 -11.11
CA VAL A 103 11.93 -12.80 -11.03
C VAL A 103 10.46 -12.38 -11.06
N LEU A 104 10.06 -11.40 -10.24
CA LEU A 104 8.70 -10.88 -10.18
C LEU A 104 8.23 -10.32 -11.53
N LYS A 105 9.10 -9.57 -12.21
CA LYS A 105 8.84 -9.02 -13.54
C LYS A 105 8.52 -10.11 -14.56
N LEU A 106 9.41 -11.08 -14.74
CA LEU A 106 9.24 -12.11 -15.76
C LEU A 106 8.10 -13.07 -15.42
N SER A 107 7.96 -13.46 -14.15
CA SER A 107 6.86 -14.31 -13.71
C SER A 107 5.49 -13.63 -13.87
N THR A 108 5.41 -12.30 -13.77
CA THR A 108 4.18 -11.56 -14.09
C THR A 108 3.91 -11.55 -15.59
N ILE A 109 4.92 -11.28 -16.43
CA ILE A 109 4.77 -11.20 -17.90
C ILE A 109 4.38 -12.56 -18.50
N TRP A 110 4.97 -13.64 -18.01
CA TRP A 110 4.73 -15.00 -18.51
C TRP A 110 3.67 -15.76 -17.72
N ASN A 111 2.84 -15.06 -16.93
CA ASN A 111 1.75 -15.63 -16.15
C ASN A 111 2.16 -16.85 -15.29
N MET A 112 3.32 -16.77 -14.64
CA MET A 112 3.85 -17.81 -13.77
C MET A 112 3.37 -17.62 -12.33
N LYS A 113 2.09 -17.90 -12.08
CA LYS A 113 1.39 -17.55 -10.84
C LYS A 113 2.14 -17.96 -9.56
N GLN A 114 2.57 -19.22 -9.45
CA GLN A 114 3.24 -19.72 -8.24
C GLN A 114 4.59 -19.04 -8.01
N ILE A 115 5.37 -18.83 -9.07
CA ILE A 115 6.67 -18.16 -9.00
C ILE A 115 6.49 -16.68 -8.64
N ARG A 116 5.45 -16.04 -9.21
CA ARG A 116 5.08 -14.66 -8.90
C ARG A 116 4.73 -14.49 -7.43
N GLU A 117 3.83 -15.34 -6.91
CA GLU A 117 3.44 -15.33 -5.49
C GLU A 117 4.65 -15.56 -4.58
N TYR A 118 5.54 -16.48 -4.95
CA TYR A 118 6.78 -16.72 -4.21
C TYR A 118 7.70 -15.50 -4.21
N ALA A 119 7.91 -14.84 -5.36
CA ALA A 119 8.72 -13.63 -5.45
C ALA A 119 8.15 -12.49 -4.60
N ILE A 120 6.82 -12.29 -4.62
CA ILE A 120 6.13 -11.29 -3.77
C ILE A 120 6.36 -11.61 -2.29
N HIS A 121 6.25 -12.89 -1.90
CA HIS A 121 6.49 -13.30 -0.52
C HIS A 121 7.92 -12.95 -0.09
N ARG A 122 8.94 -13.39 -0.85
CA ARG A 122 10.35 -13.12 -0.53
C ARG A 122 10.66 -11.62 -0.48
N LEU A 123 10.12 -10.83 -1.42
CA LEU A 123 10.24 -9.37 -1.42
C LEU A 123 9.56 -8.71 -0.22
N SER A 124 8.46 -9.28 0.27
CA SER A 124 7.70 -8.72 1.41
C SER A 124 8.29 -9.10 2.77
N THR A 125 8.83 -10.32 2.90
CA THR A 125 9.29 -10.86 4.19
C THR A 125 10.77 -10.67 4.43
N ASP A 126 11.59 -10.83 3.38
CA ASP A 126 13.04 -10.95 3.55
C ASP A 126 13.76 -9.66 3.14
N MET A 127 13.14 -8.85 2.28
CA MET A 127 13.73 -7.63 1.74
C MET A 127 13.20 -6.39 2.45
N ALA A 128 14.09 -5.45 2.76
CA ALA A 128 13.71 -4.15 3.31
C ALA A 128 13.23 -3.22 2.18
N LEU A 129 11.95 -3.32 1.81
CA LEU A 129 11.33 -2.41 0.84
C LEU A 129 10.91 -1.11 1.52
N SER A 130 11.37 0.03 0.98
CA SER A 130 10.87 1.34 1.40
C SER A 130 9.40 1.51 0.99
N ALA A 131 8.69 2.44 1.62
CA ALA A 131 7.30 2.72 1.26
C ALA A 131 7.15 3.16 -0.22
N ILE A 132 8.14 3.86 -0.75
CA ILE A 132 8.19 4.31 -2.14
C ILE A 132 8.47 3.12 -3.07
N ASP A 133 9.38 2.22 -2.69
CA ASP A 133 9.61 0.97 -3.43
C ASP A 133 8.30 0.18 -3.54
N LYS A 134 7.56 0.04 -2.43
CA LYS A 134 6.28 -0.68 -2.40
C LYS A 134 5.27 -0.07 -3.38
N ILE A 135 5.08 1.25 -3.36
CA ILE A 135 4.17 1.93 -4.29
C ILE A 135 4.57 1.69 -5.75
N ASN A 136 5.86 1.85 -6.07
CA ASN A 136 6.35 1.69 -7.44
C ASN A 136 6.24 0.25 -7.93
N LEU A 137 6.65 -0.72 -7.10
CA LEU A 137 6.56 -2.14 -7.42
C LEU A 137 5.10 -2.61 -7.50
N ALA A 138 4.21 -2.08 -6.65
CA ALA A 138 2.78 -2.37 -6.70
C ALA A 138 2.19 -2.04 -8.07
N ARG A 139 2.51 -0.85 -8.59
CA ARG A 139 2.06 -0.39 -9.92
C ARG A 139 2.71 -1.19 -11.04
N ALA A 140 4.03 -1.37 -10.98
CA ALA A 140 4.77 -2.07 -12.02
C ALA A 140 4.38 -3.56 -12.16
N HIS A 141 4.01 -4.21 -11.05
CA HIS A 141 3.75 -5.65 -11.00
C HIS A 141 2.30 -6.01 -10.62
N LYS A 142 1.42 -5.01 -10.59
CA LYS A 142 -0.02 -5.16 -10.29
C LYS A 142 -0.25 -5.90 -8.97
N PHE A 143 0.32 -5.38 -7.88
CA PHE A 143 0.14 -5.96 -6.55
C PHE A 143 -0.39 -4.90 -5.58
N ALA A 144 -1.71 -4.83 -5.46
CA ALA A 144 -2.43 -3.82 -4.68
C ALA A 144 -2.01 -3.76 -3.20
N GLY A 145 -1.64 -4.90 -2.59
CA GLY A 145 -1.22 -4.96 -1.18
C GLY A 145 -0.04 -4.03 -0.87
N TRP A 146 0.96 -3.95 -1.76
CA TRP A 146 2.08 -3.03 -1.58
C TRP A 146 1.69 -1.56 -1.78
N LEU A 147 0.71 -1.26 -2.63
CA LEU A 147 0.22 0.12 -2.78
C LEU A 147 -0.41 0.59 -1.47
N GLU A 148 -1.34 -0.20 -0.92
CA GLU A 148 -2.00 0.13 0.35
C GLU A 148 -0.98 0.27 1.49
N GLU A 149 -0.06 -0.68 1.62
CA GLU A 149 1.00 -0.63 2.65
C GLU A 149 1.91 0.59 2.49
N GLY A 150 2.37 0.87 1.27
CA GLY A 150 3.28 1.97 0.99
C GLY A 150 2.62 3.33 1.25
N VAL A 151 1.40 3.55 0.75
CA VAL A 151 0.64 4.79 1.00
C VAL A 151 0.37 4.94 2.50
N THR A 152 -0.08 3.89 3.17
CA THR A 152 -0.33 3.90 4.62
C THR A 152 0.91 4.26 5.42
N CYS A 153 2.07 3.73 5.03
CA CYS A 153 3.35 4.03 5.69
C CYS A 153 3.73 5.51 5.49
N LEU A 154 3.60 6.06 4.28
CA LEU A 154 3.94 7.46 4.01
C LEU A 154 2.97 8.45 4.69
N VAL A 155 1.68 8.13 4.71
CA VAL A 155 0.65 8.97 5.34
C VAL A 155 0.81 9.00 6.86
N ASN A 156 1.04 7.85 7.50
CA ASN A 156 1.12 7.78 8.96
C ASN A 156 2.53 7.99 9.53
N GLY A 157 3.57 7.97 8.69
CA GLY A 157 4.95 8.15 9.13
C GLY A 157 5.30 9.60 9.42
N ASP A 158 6.17 9.85 10.39
CA ASP A 158 6.71 11.18 10.70
C ASP A 158 7.79 11.64 9.69
N HIS A 159 8.16 10.77 8.74
CA HIS A 159 9.16 11.06 7.72
C HIS A 159 8.71 12.23 6.82
N VAL A 160 9.62 13.20 6.68
CA VAL A 160 9.47 14.32 5.74
C VAL A 160 10.04 13.89 4.41
N LEU A 161 9.16 13.75 3.42
CA LEU A 161 9.53 13.37 2.07
C LEU A 161 10.48 14.40 1.45
N THR A 162 11.62 13.92 0.98
CA THR A 162 12.60 14.71 0.22
C THR A 162 12.09 15.01 -1.19
N ARG A 163 12.71 15.99 -1.86
CA ARG A 163 12.33 16.36 -3.23
C ARG A 163 12.49 15.19 -4.20
N GLU A 164 13.53 14.40 -4.01
CA GLU A 164 13.87 13.24 -4.83
C GLU A 164 12.81 12.13 -4.66
N GLU A 165 12.38 11.88 -3.43
CA GLU A 165 11.30 10.94 -3.11
C GLU A 165 9.96 11.39 -3.72
N LEU A 166 9.61 12.67 -3.60
CA LEU A 166 8.41 13.23 -4.20
C LEU A 166 8.43 13.10 -5.73
N SER A 167 9.58 13.36 -6.35
CA SER A 167 9.75 13.17 -7.81
C SER A 167 9.59 11.72 -8.22
N THR A 168 10.06 10.78 -7.40
CA THR A 168 10.00 9.34 -7.67
C THR A 168 8.58 8.79 -7.56
N LEU A 169 7.77 9.31 -6.64
CA LEU A 169 6.33 8.97 -6.50
C LEU A 169 5.47 9.52 -7.65
N GLY A 170 5.94 10.57 -8.31
CA GLY A 170 5.14 11.40 -9.21
C GLY A 170 4.33 12.46 -8.45
N TRP A 171 4.21 13.64 -9.06
CA TRP A 171 3.63 14.83 -8.41
C TRP A 171 2.21 14.63 -7.90
N GLU A 172 1.38 13.89 -8.64
CA GLU A 172 0.00 13.61 -8.25
C GLU A 172 -0.06 12.79 -6.96
N THR A 173 0.56 11.61 -6.95
CA THR A 173 0.60 10.74 -5.75
C THR A 173 1.23 11.46 -4.56
N ALA A 174 2.33 12.17 -4.79
CA ALA A 174 2.99 12.98 -3.78
C ALA A 174 2.05 14.04 -3.19
N SER A 175 1.33 14.79 -4.03
CA SER A 175 0.40 15.83 -3.59
C SER A 175 -0.76 15.26 -2.77
N LEU A 176 -1.30 14.10 -3.16
CA LEU A 176 -2.37 13.41 -2.45
C LEU A 176 -1.90 12.93 -1.08
N ILE A 177 -0.72 12.32 -0.98
CA ILE A 177 -0.14 11.90 0.29
C ILE A 177 0.09 13.10 1.21
N LEU A 178 0.72 14.17 0.70
CA LEU A 178 0.96 15.39 1.47
C LEU A 178 -0.35 16.05 1.93
N TRP A 179 -1.37 16.06 1.07
CA TRP A 179 -2.70 16.55 1.42
C TRP A 179 -3.31 15.73 2.55
N ILE A 180 -3.30 14.39 2.47
CA ILE A 180 -3.79 13.54 3.57
C ILE A 180 -2.98 13.81 4.85
N LYS A 181 -1.65 13.92 4.77
CA LYS A 181 -0.79 14.24 5.93
C LYS A 181 -1.14 15.58 6.56
N ASP A 182 -1.38 16.62 5.77
CA ASP A 182 -1.82 17.93 6.25
C ASP A 182 -3.21 17.85 6.93
N GLN A 183 -4.11 17.07 6.34
CA GLN A 183 -5.37 16.76 6.99
C GLN A 183 -5.10 16.08 8.34
N LEU A 184 -4.20 15.10 8.46
CA LEU A 184 -3.95 14.41 9.74
C LEU A 184 -3.13 15.22 10.77
N GLY A 185 -2.19 16.07 10.32
CA GLY A 185 -1.21 16.78 11.15
C GLY A 185 -1.80 17.82 12.11
N HIS A 186 -3.02 18.28 11.87
CA HIS A 186 -3.76 19.11 12.83
C HIS A 186 -4.43 18.29 13.96
N SER A 187 -4.36 16.95 13.95
CA SER A 187 -5.13 16.09 14.86
C SER A 187 -4.30 15.20 15.77
N VAL A 188 -3.00 14.99 15.53
CA VAL A 188 -2.22 13.98 16.26
C VAL A 188 -0.91 14.55 16.78
N ASN A 189 -0.89 14.85 18.08
CA ASN A 189 0.34 14.86 18.86
C ASN A 189 0.14 13.88 20.02
N ASN A 190 1.18 13.09 20.29
CA ASN A 190 1.32 11.90 21.16
C ASN A 190 1.02 12.13 22.66
N SER A 191 -0.07 12.81 22.98
CA SER A 191 -0.61 13.05 24.32
C SER A 191 -2.01 12.44 24.36
N ASN A 192 -2.51 12.07 25.55
CA ASN A 192 -3.94 11.74 25.79
C ASN A 192 -4.88 12.95 25.55
N THR A 193 -4.50 13.85 24.63
CA THR A 193 -5.05 15.16 24.39
C THR A 193 -5.36 15.28 22.91
N LEU A 194 -6.64 15.21 22.58
CA LEU A 194 -7.13 15.44 21.22
C LEU A 194 -7.12 16.94 20.93
N ARG A 195 -6.68 17.31 19.74
CA ARG A 195 -6.67 18.69 19.22
C ARG A 195 -7.71 18.80 18.10
N PHE A 196 -8.51 19.86 18.12
CA PHE A 196 -9.55 20.10 17.13
C PHE A 196 -9.86 21.59 17.03
N ARG A 197 -10.37 22.04 15.88
CA ARG A 197 -10.81 23.44 15.72
C ARG A 197 -12.14 23.67 16.41
N LYS A 198 -12.38 24.88 16.89
CA LYS A 198 -13.65 25.25 17.54
C LYS A 198 -14.87 24.99 16.65
N ASP A 199 -14.76 25.18 15.34
CA ASP A 199 -15.85 24.96 14.38
C ASP A 199 -16.27 23.47 14.23
N MET A 200 -15.44 22.54 14.71
CA MET A 200 -15.71 21.10 14.76
C MET A 200 -16.64 20.70 15.90
N ILE A 201 -16.95 21.60 16.84
CA ILE A 201 -17.91 21.33 17.92
C ILE A 201 -19.33 21.37 17.35
N LYS A 202 -20.05 20.27 17.47
CA LYS A 202 -21.43 20.05 16.99
C LYS A 202 -22.40 19.87 18.14
N CYS A 203 -23.68 20.05 17.83
CA CYS A 203 -24.76 19.84 18.78
C CYS A 203 -24.80 18.38 19.27
N GLY A 204 -24.87 18.17 20.58
CA GLY A 204 -25.01 16.85 21.19
C GLY A 204 -26.44 16.29 21.20
N PHE A 205 -27.45 17.11 20.87
CA PHE A 205 -28.88 16.74 20.90
C PHE A 205 -29.45 16.34 19.53
N CYS A 206 -28.69 16.53 18.46
CA CYS A 206 -29.11 16.17 17.10
C CYS A 206 -27.90 15.80 16.24
N THR A 207 -28.13 15.28 15.03
CA THR A 207 -27.10 14.81 14.09
C THR A 207 -26.61 15.88 13.11
N SER A 208 -27.01 17.15 13.28
CA SER A 208 -26.57 18.23 12.40
C SER A 208 -25.04 18.38 12.36
N SER A 209 -24.50 18.68 11.17
CA SER A 209 -23.08 18.98 10.94
C SER A 209 -22.74 20.46 11.14
N ALA A 210 -23.74 21.30 11.43
CA ALA A 210 -23.54 22.72 11.72
C ALA A 210 -22.67 22.91 12.97
N SER A 211 -21.73 23.87 12.92
CA SER A 211 -20.97 24.24 14.10
C SER A 211 -21.90 24.83 15.16
N LEU A 212 -21.78 24.32 16.39
CA LEU A 212 -22.55 24.82 17.53
C LEU A 212 -22.08 26.23 17.94
N PHE A 213 -20.79 26.53 17.80
CA PHE A 213 -20.19 27.80 18.21
C PHE A 213 -19.66 28.59 17.01
N SER A 214 -20.56 29.17 16.21
CA SER A 214 -20.22 29.93 15.00
C SER A 214 -19.71 31.37 15.23
N GLY A 215 -19.92 31.94 16.42
CA GLY A 215 -19.48 33.29 16.78
C GLY A 215 -18.10 33.36 17.46
N SER A 216 -17.54 34.56 17.60
CA SER A 216 -16.35 34.78 18.44
C SER A 216 -16.70 34.61 19.93
N HIS A 217 -15.88 33.87 20.66
CA HIS A 217 -16.06 33.65 22.11
C HIS A 217 -14.73 33.85 22.81
N ASN A 218 -14.74 34.45 23.99
CA ASN A 218 -13.50 34.59 24.78
C ASN A 218 -13.29 33.36 25.64
N CYS A 219 -12.06 32.85 25.67
CA CYS A 219 -11.68 31.81 26.61
C CYS A 219 -11.94 32.29 28.04
N PHE A 220 -12.66 31.48 28.83
CA PHE A 220 -12.99 31.84 30.22
C PHE A 220 -11.75 32.10 31.10
N SER A 221 -10.68 31.35 30.89
CA SER A 221 -9.49 31.41 31.75
C SER A 221 -8.48 32.48 31.34
N CYS A 222 -8.23 32.67 30.04
CA CYS A 222 -7.19 33.61 29.56
C CYS A 222 -7.74 34.81 28.79
N GLY A 223 -9.05 34.89 28.54
CA GLY A 223 -9.69 35.98 27.81
C GLY A 223 -9.41 36.03 26.31
N TYR A 224 -8.58 35.13 25.76
CA TYR A 224 -8.24 35.09 24.34
C TYR A 224 -9.47 34.85 23.46
N ALA A 225 -9.58 35.57 22.35
CA ALA A 225 -10.68 35.44 21.40
C ALA A 225 -10.55 34.16 20.56
N LEU A 226 -11.42 33.18 20.85
CA LEU A 226 -11.51 31.92 20.12
C LEU A 226 -12.40 32.10 18.88
N LEU A 227 -11.79 32.24 17.71
CA LEU A 227 -12.46 32.20 16.41
C LEU A 227 -12.73 30.75 15.99
N GLY A 228 -13.48 30.54 14.90
CA GLY A 228 -13.83 29.18 14.43
C GLY A 228 -12.63 28.30 14.10
N GLU A 229 -11.55 28.89 13.61
CA GLU A 229 -10.32 28.18 13.21
C GLU A 229 -9.34 27.94 14.37
N GLU A 230 -9.57 28.55 15.53
CA GLU A 230 -8.69 28.40 16.68
C GLU A 230 -8.76 26.97 17.24
N GLU A 231 -7.58 26.45 17.60
CA GLU A 231 -7.43 25.10 18.10
C GLU A 231 -7.80 25.03 19.59
N LEU A 232 -8.54 23.98 19.94
CA LEU A 232 -8.93 23.60 21.29
C LEU A 232 -8.47 22.17 21.56
N THR A 233 -8.43 21.80 22.83
CA THR A 233 -8.03 20.45 23.25
C THR A 233 -9.05 19.79 24.16
N CYS A 234 -9.04 18.46 24.23
CA CYS A 234 -9.74 17.73 25.28
C CYS A 234 -8.99 16.44 25.63
N ALA A 235 -9.16 15.96 26.86
CA ALA A 235 -8.63 14.66 27.25
C ALA A 235 -9.40 13.54 26.54
N GLY A 236 -8.69 12.63 25.88
CA GLY A 236 -9.29 11.47 25.22
C GLY A 236 -8.27 10.64 24.46
N SER A 237 -8.48 9.33 24.44
CA SER A 237 -7.92 8.44 23.42
C SER A 237 -8.98 8.34 22.33
N SER A 238 -8.64 8.69 21.08
CA SER A 238 -9.49 8.34 19.95
C SER A 238 -9.56 6.81 19.89
N THR A 239 -10.72 6.21 20.17
CA THR A 239 -10.92 4.80 19.85
C THR A 239 -10.81 4.66 18.33
N SER A 240 -9.91 3.80 17.89
CA SER A 240 -9.56 3.59 16.49
C SER A 240 -10.82 3.43 15.62
N GLY A 241 -11.19 4.47 14.86
CA GLY A 241 -12.29 4.42 13.88
C GLY A 241 -13.53 5.30 14.14
N ALA A 242 -13.65 5.98 15.29
CA ALA A 242 -14.80 6.87 15.51
C ALA A 242 -14.60 8.25 14.86
N ALA A 243 -15.39 8.56 13.82
CA ALA A 243 -15.39 9.87 13.13
C ALA A 243 -15.92 11.02 14.02
N GLU A 244 -16.60 10.69 15.12
CA GLU A 244 -17.10 11.66 16.10
C GLU A 244 -16.87 11.13 17.52
N ILE A 245 -16.52 12.03 18.44
CA ILE A 245 -16.49 11.76 19.88
C ILE A 245 -17.52 12.62 20.60
N VAL A 246 -18.00 12.13 21.73
CA VAL A 246 -18.88 12.87 22.62
C VAL A 246 -18.09 13.27 23.85
N VAL A 247 -18.00 14.57 24.13
CA VAL A 247 -17.31 15.09 25.32
C VAL A 247 -18.21 16.07 26.06
N ALA A 248 -18.05 16.15 27.38
CA ALA A 248 -18.72 17.20 28.13
C ALA A 248 -18.04 18.54 27.83
N LEU A 249 -18.81 19.60 27.59
CA LEU A 249 -18.26 20.92 27.20
C LEU A 249 -17.20 21.44 28.17
N ARG A 250 -17.34 21.14 29.47
CA ARG A 250 -16.36 21.49 30.52
C ARG A 250 -14.96 20.86 30.33
N GLN A 251 -14.87 19.75 29.61
CA GLN A 251 -13.63 19.02 29.35
C GLN A 251 -12.82 19.64 28.19
N ILE A 252 -13.39 20.60 27.47
CA ILE A 252 -12.70 21.30 26.40
C ILE A 252 -11.82 22.39 27.01
N ALA A 253 -10.52 22.31 26.73
CA ALA A 253 -9.48 23.21 27.18
C ALA A 253 -9.01 24.12 26.04
N CYS A 254 -8.43 25.26 26.42
CA CYS A 254 -7.86 26.18 25.45
C CYS A 254 -6.42 25.76 25.16
N SER A 255 -6.08 25.61 23.87
CA SER A 255 -4.72 25.22 23.47
C SER A 255 -3.64 26.23 23.85
N ARG A 256 -4.00 27.49 24.13
CA ARG A 256 -3.06 28.56 24.52
C ARG A 256 -2.71 28.57 26.00
N CYS A 257 -3.70 28.44 26.89
CA CYS A 257 -3.46 28.50 28.33
C CYS A 257 -3.47 27.13 29.01
N GLY A 258 -3.88 26.07 28.30
CA GLY A 258 -3.91 24.70 28.82
C GLY A 258 -4.98 24.43 29.87
N TYR A 259 -5.70 25.44 30.33
CA TYR A 259 -6.77 25.30 31.31
C TYR A 259 -8.06 24.76 30.68
N GLY A 260 -8.69 23.81 31.38
CA GLY A 260 -9.98 23.25 31.03
C GLY A 260 -11.12 24.27 31.10
N SER A 261 -12.28 23.89 30.55
CA SER A 261 -13.49 24.72 30.51
C SER A 261 -13.30 26.05 29.76
N ALA A 262 -12.63 26.01 28.60
CA ALA A 262 -12.39 27.19 27.76
C ALA A 262 -13.68 27.96 27.42
N LEU A 263 -14.80 27.25 27.33
CA LEU A 263 -16.12 27.78 26.97
C LEU A 263 -17.07 27.90 28.18
N TYR A 264 -16.58 27.89 29.43
CA TYR A 264 -17.39 27.79 30.68
C TYR A 264 -18.53 28.83 30.84
N ASN A 265 -18.49 29.95 30.12
CA ASN A 265 -19.54 30.97 30.13
C ASN A 265 -20.11 31.29 28.73
N SER A 266 -19.99 30.33 27.82
CA SER A 266 -20.51 30.43 26.45
C SER A 266 -21.90 29.77 26.36
N HIS A 267 -22.83 30.41 25.69
CA HIS A 267 -24.10 29.81 25.33
C HIS A 267 -24.19 29.69 23.82
N ALA A 268 -24.79 28.60 23.36
CA ALA A 268 -25.01 28.36 21.95
C ALA A 268 -26.37 27.71 21.73
N THR A 269 -27.11 28.22 20.75
CA THR A 269 -28.36 27.62 20.30
C THR A 269 -28.11 26.93 18.96
N CYS A 270 -28.41 25.63 18.90
CA CYS A 270 -28.28 24.86 17.67
C CYS A 270 -29.26 25.38 16.61
N SER A 271 -28.76 25.76 15.43
CA SER A 271 -29.59 26.26 14.33
C SER A 271 -30.53 25.20 13.74
N SER A 272 -30.26 23.91 13.94
CA SER A 272 -31.05 22.82 13.37
C SER A 272 -32.16 22.29 14.27
N CYS A 273 -31.91 22.20 15.59
CA CYS A 273 -32.88 21.63 16.54
C CYS A 273 -33.32 22.61 17.64
N SER A 274 -32.83 23.84 17.62
CA SER A 274 -33.12 24.90 18.60
C SER A 274 -32.73 24.56 20.05
N ALA A 275 -32.06 23.43 20.28
CA ALA A 275 -31.54 23.07 21.60
C ALA A 275 -30.49 24.11 22.02
N THR A 276 -30.64 24.63 23.23
CA THR A 276 -29.71 25.60 23.81
C THR A 276 -28.76 24.89 24.75
N THR A 277 -27.47 25.03 24.48
CA THR A 277 -26.39 24.48 25.30
C THR A 277 -25.85 25.59 26.17
N TYR A 278 -26.04 25.48 27.48
CA TYR A 278 -25.43 26.36 28.47
C TYR A 278 -24.17 25.70 29.02
N SER A 279 -23.03 26.34 28.88
CA SER A 279 -21.75 25.82 29.37
C SER A 279 -21.66 25.59 30.87
N GLN A 280 -22.56 26.20 31.63
CA GLN A 280 -22.71 26.08 33.08
C GLN A 280 -23.28 24.70 33.48
N HIS A 281 -23.96 24.04 32.54
CA HIS A 281 -24.43 22.67 32.67
C HIS A 281 -23.47 21.75 31.91
N SER A 282 -23.20 20.55 32.44
CA SER A 282 -22.28 19.58 31.82
C SER A 282 -22.93 18.90 30.60
N HIS A 283 -23.38 19.69 29.62
CA HIS A 283 -23.92 19.18 28.38
C HIS A 283 -22.83 18.51 27.56
N ASN A 284 -23.21 17.40 26.94
CA ASN A 284 -22.39 16.70 25.98
C ASN A 284 -22.46 17.41 24.62
N VAL A 285 -21.32 17.58 23.99
CA VAL A 285 -21.19 18.03 22.61
C VAL A 285 -20.52 16.95 21.79
N ARG A 286 -20.81 16.92 20.49
CA ARG A 286 -20.11 16.06 19.55
C ARG A 286 -18.94 16.83 18.98
N ILE A 287 -17.77 16.21 18.88
CA ILE A 287 -16.63 16.76 18.13
C ILE A 287 -16.44 15.82 16.95
N THR A 288 -16.58 16.36 15.75
CA THR A 288 -16.19 15.63 14.55
C THR A 288 -14.67 15.64 14.48
N LEU A 289 -14.06 14.47 14.70
CA LEU A 289 -12.63 14.31 14.53
C LEU A 289 -12.34 14.21 13.03
N LYS A 290 -11.11 14.55 12.63
CA LYS A 290 -10.70 14.34 11.25
C LYS A 290 -10.82 12.84 10.91
N LYS A 291 -11.22 12.55 9.67
CA LYS A 291 -11.46 11.17 9.22
C LYS A 291 -10.24 10.29 9.53
N PRO A 292 -10.42 9.03 9.96
CA PRO A 292 -9.31 8.11 10.15
C PRO A 292 -8.46 8.04 8.88
N SER A 293 -7.12 7.96 9.03
CA SER A 293 -6.19 7.93 7.89
C SER A 293 -6.56 6.81 6.90
N LYS A 294 -6.96 5.64 7.39
CA LYS A 294 -7.45 4.53 6.55
C LYS A 294 -8.65 4.92 5.68
N GLN A 295 -9.60 5.67 6.22
CA GLN A 295 -10.77 6.12 5.45
C GLN A 295 -10.35 7.13 4.38
N MET A 296 -9.45 8.06 4.71
CA MET A 296 -8.94 9.05 3.75
C MET A 296 -8.12 8.39 2.63
N ILE A 297 -7.30 7.39 2.97
CA ILE A 297 -6.55 6.60 1.99
C ILE A 297 -7.52 5.86 1.07
N GLN A 298 -8.56 5.22 1.61
CA GLN A 298 -9.56 4.53 0.78
C GLN A 298 -10.33 5.48 -0.13
N GLU A 299 -10.68 6.67 0.32
CA GLU A 299 -11.39 7.67 -0.49
C GLU A 299 -10.53 8.20 -1.65
N VAL A 300 -9.20 8.21 -1.50
CA VAL A 300 -8.28 8.81 -2.49
C VAL A 300 -7.64 7.77 -3.40
N PHE A 301 -7.25 6.62 -2.85
CA PHE A 301 -6.52 5.56 -3.54
C PHE A 301 -7.35 4.28 -3.72
N GLY A 302 -8.59 4.24 -3.21
CA GLY A 302 -9.42 3.03 -3.24
C GLY A 302 -9.66 2.50 -4.65
N ASP A 303 -9.97 3.39 -5.60
CA ASP A 303 -10.20 3.01 -7.00
C ASP A 303 -8.92 2.41 -7.63
N GLU A 304 -7.75 3.01 -7.38
CA GLU A 304 -6.45 2.49 -7.85
C GLU A 304 -6.13 1.12 -7.23
N ILE A 305 -6.39 0.95 -5.93
CA ILE A 305 -6.20 -0.32 -5.22
C ILE A 305 -7.12 -1.41 -5.80
N GLU A 306 -8.38 -1.07 -6.10
CA GLU A 306 -9.34 -1.99 -6.69
C GLU A 306 -8.95 -2.38 -8.13
N GLU A 307 -8.55 -1.41 -8.96
CA GLU A 307 -8.06 -1.65 -10.32
C GLU A 307 -6.86 -2.60 -10.33
N LEU A 308 -5.89 -2.38 -9.44
CA LEU A 308 -4.72 -3.27 -9.32
C LEU A 308 -5.09 -4.66 -8.81
N THR A 309 -6.16 -4.79 -8.02
CA THR A 309 -6.66 -6.08 -7.55
C THR A 309 -7.34 -6.86 -8.67
N MET A 310 -8.16 -6.21 -9.48
CA MET A 310 -8.87 -6.82 -10.61
C MET A 310 -7.94 -7.18 -11.77
N SER A 311 -6.80 -6.51 -11.90
CA SER A 311 -5.83 -6.74 -12.97
C SER A 311 -5.05 -8.06 -12.86
N VAL A 312 -5.26 -8.83 -11.78
CA VAL A 312 -4.53 -10.06 -11.42
C VAL A 312 -5.42 -11.32 -11.52
N THR A 313 -6.74 -11.15 -11.58
CA THR A 313 -7.74 -12.21 -11.83
C THR A 313 -7.95 -12.44 -13.31
#